data_AF-A0A351IW16-F1
#
_entry.id   AF-A0A351IW16-F1
#
_cell.length_a   1.000
_cell.length_b   1.000
_cell.length_c   1.000
_cell.angle_alpha   90.00
_cell.angle_beta   90.00
_cell.angle_gamma   90.00
#
_symmetry.space_group_name_H-M   'P 1'
#
loop_
_entity.id
_entity.type
_entity.pdbx_description
1 polymer ?
#
loop_
_entity_poly.entity_id
_entity_poly.type
_entity_poly.pdbx_seq_one_letter_code
_entity_poly.pdbx_strand_id
1 'polypeptide(L)'
;MLLHADQPQGESLAAAADLIRSRRRDGAGAHPLATLCRERWLRHDLVADPSVLGLGDLVAVDPADERPNLRDPAPAPAMGTGPDGERVLVVCSVGVDPCVVSAAAELVLRESPDRILVALPGRDVLPAVERALARLAVPTSIRGVACGWDVV
;
A
#
# COMPACT_ATOMS: atom_id res chain seq x y z
N MET A 1 20.27 13.84 -14.06
CA MET A 1 19.26 13.85 -15.13
C MET A 1 19.77 12.95 -16.23
N LEU A 2 19.36 11.68 -16.26
CA LEU A 2 19.71 10.75 -17.34
C LEU A 2 18.66 10.94 -18.44
N LEU A 3 19.03 11.72 -19.44
CA LEU A 3 18.29 11.95 -20.67
C LEU A 3 18.43 10.71 -21.57
N HIS A 4 17.45 9.80 -21.54
CA HIS A 4 17.31 8.73 -22.54
C HIS A 4 16.34 9.19 -23.64
N ALA A 5 16.66 10.30 -24.30
CA ALA A 5 15.76 10.94 -25.27
C ALA A 5 15.60 10.14 -26.58
N ASP A 6 16.46 9.16 -26.85
CA ASP A 6 16.50 8.41 -28.12
C ASP A 6 16.21 6.90 -27.96
N GLN A 7 15.89 6.45 -26.75
CA GLN A 7 15.56 5.03 -26.51
C GLN A 7 14.06 4.80 -26.69
N PRO A 8 13.62 3.74 -27.40
CA PRO A 8 12.20 3.38 -27.46
C PRO A 8 11.62 3.30 -26.04
N GLN A 9 10.49 3.97 -25.79
CA GLN A 9 9.92 4.11 -24.45
C GLN A 9 9.74 2.76 -23.73
N GLY A 10 9.42 1.69 -24.48
CA GLY A 10 9.30 0.34 -23.94
C GLY A 10 10.62 -0.23 -23.41
N GLU A 11 11.74 0.01 -24.08
CA GLU A 11 13.05 -0.46 -23.64
C GLU A 11 13.54 0.32 -22.41
N SER A 12 13.30 1.64 -22.40
CA SER A 12 13.63 2.47 -21.23
C SER A 12 12.85 2.05 -20.00
N LEU A 13 11.55 1.74 -20.17
CA LEU A 13 10.71 1.21 -19.10
C LEU A 13 11.19 -0.18 -18.62
N ALA A 14 11.52 -1.08 -19.54
CA ALA A 14 12.03 -2.40 -19.20
C ALA A 14 13.34 -2.30 -18.40
N ALA A 15 14.29 -1.47 -18.86
CA ALA A 15 15.55 -1.24 -18.16
C ALA A 15 15.34 -0.63 -16.76
N ALA A 16 14.41 0.32 -16.61
CA ALA A 16 14.06 0.88 -15.32
C ALA A 16 13.42 -0.17 -14.40
N ALA A 17 12.53 -1.01 -14.92
CA ALA A 17 11.90 -2.10 -14.18
C ALA A 17 12.92 -3.14 -13.71
N ASP A 18 13.86 -3.53 -14.57
CA ASP A 18 14.95 -4.46 -14.24
C ASP A 18 15.88 -3.89 -13.17
N LEU A 19 16.22 -2.61 -13.27
CA LEU A 19 16.98 -1.91 -12.23
C LEU A 19 16.25 -1.94 -10.89
N ILE A 20 14.94 -1.64 -10.86
CA ILE A 20 14.15 -1.69 -9.63
C ILE A 20 14.09 -3.13 -9.09
N ARG A 21 13.84 -4.12 -9.93
CA ARG A 21 13.76 -5.54 -9.53
C ARG A 21 15.06 -6.04 -8.93
N SER A 22 16.21 -5.61 -9.45
CA SER A 22 17.52 -5.95 -8.89
C SER A 22 17.75 -5.38 -7.47
N ARG A 23 17.01 -4.34 -7.08
CA ARG A 23 17.15 -3.66 -5.79
C ARG A 23 16.00 -3.94 -4.82
N ARG A 24 14.80 -4.26 -5.31
CA ARG A 24 13.59 -4.50 -4.52
C ARG A 24 13.44 -6.00 -4.24
N ARG A 25 14.26 -6.48 -3.32
CA ARG A 25 14.30 -7.85 -2.82
C ARG A 25 14.14 -7.86 -1.30
N ASP A 26 13.81 -9.00 -0.75
CA ASP A 26 13.75 -9.15 0.71
C ASP A 26 15.11 -8.79 1.33
N GLY A 27 15.04 -8.08 2.46
CA GLY A 27 16.23 -7.55 3.14
C GLY A 27 17.02 -6.50 2.36
N ALA A 28 16.43 -5.85 1.35
CA ALA A 28 17.09 -4.75 0.62
C ALA A 28 17.40 -3.51 1.48
N GLY A 29 16.84 -3.42 2.70
CA GLY A 29 17.16 -2.39 3.67
C GLY A 29 16.86 -0.97 3.16
N ALA A 30 17.84 -0.07 3.29
CA ALA A 30 17.69 1.37 3.07
C ALA A 30 18.12 1.86 1.66
N HIS A 31 18.33 0.97 0.70
CA HIS A 31 18.70 1.40 -0.65
C HIS A 31 17.58 2.30 -1.25
N PRO A 32 17.88 3.47 -1.85
CA PRO A 32 16.86 4.44 -2.27
C PRO A 32 15.79 3.87 -3.21
N LEU A 33 16.16 2.96 -4.12
CA LEU A 33 15.20 2.28 -5.00
C LEU A 33 14.31 1.25 -4.27
N ALA A 34 14.80 0.67 -3.18
CA ALA A 34 14.04 -0.26 -2.35
C ALA A 34 13.13 0.46 -1.34
N THR A 35 13.28 1.79 -1.20
CA THR A 35 12.44 2.61 -0.33
C THR A 35 11.29 3.30 -1.07
N LEU A 36 11.26 3.24 -2.40
CA LEU A 36 10.18 3.85 -3.20
C LEU A 36 8.88 3.08 -3.05
N CYS A 37 7.79 3.83 -2.84
CA CYS A 37 6.41 3.34 -2.85
C CYS A 37 6.22 2.06 -2.00
N ARG A 38 6.75 2.04 -0.77
CA ARG A 38 6.72 0.85 0.12
C ARG A 38 5.30 0.42 0.46
N GLU A 39 4.35 1.35 0.49
CA GLU A 39 2.93 1.04 0.64
C GLU A 39 2.35 0.26 -0.56
N ARG A 40 2.83 0.51 -1.78
CA ARG A 40 2.50 -0.34 -2.95
C ARG A 40 3.22 -1.69 -2.91
N TRP A 41 4.40 -1.77 -2.29
CA TRP A 41 5.04 -3.05 -2.02
C TRP A 41 4.17 -3.87 -1.05
N LEU A 42 3.83 -3.28 0.09
CA LEU A 42 2.97 -3.93 1.08
C LEU A 42 1.68 -4.44 0.44
N ARG A 43 1.01 -3.59 -0.35
CA ARG A 43 -0.20 -4.00 -1.09
C ARG A 43 0.08 -5.12 -2.08
N HIS A 44 1.19 -5.09 -2.80
CA HIS A 44 1.55 -6.15 -3.75
C HIS A 44 1.72 -7.50 -3.04
N ASP A 45 2.42 -7.52 -1.91
CA ASP A 45 2.63 -8.74 -1.12
C ASP A 45 1.29 -9.27 -0.57
N LEU A 46 0.43 -8.36 -0.07
CA LEU A 46 -0.90 -8.71 0.43
C LEU A 46 -1.88 -9.15 -0.66
N VAL A 47 -1.73 -8.66 -1.89
CA VAL A 47 -2.51 -9.15 -3.05
C VAL A 47 -2.04 -10.55 -3.45
N ALA A 48 -0.74 -10.84 -3.33
CA ALA A 48 -0.20 -12.16 -3.59
C ALA A 48 -0.63 -13.18 -2.53
N ASP A 49 -0.76 -12.76 -1.27
CA ASP A 49 -1.27 -13.58 -0.16
C ASP A 49 -2.27 -12.81 0.72
N PRO A 50 -3.56 -12.78 0.34
CA PRO A 50 -4.60 -12.09 1.10
C PRO A 50 -4.97 -12.82 2.40
N SER A 51 -4.57 -14.09 2.56
CA SER A 51 -4.90 -14.90 3.72
C SER A 51 -4.24 -14.36 5.01
N VAL A 52 -3.14 -13.62 4.89
CA VAL A 52 -2.48 -12.89 5.98
C VAL A 52 -3.43 -11.89 6.65
N LEU A 53 -4.41 -11.37 5.91
CA LEU A 53 -5.45 -10.47 6.41
C LEU A 53 -6.76 -11.19 6.77
N GLY A 54 -6.82 -12.51 6.56
CA GLY A 54 -8.05 -13.29 6.67
C GLY A 54 -9.04 -13.01 5.55
N LEU A 55 -8.58 -12.63 4.35
CA LEU A 55 -9.42 -12.36 3.19
C LEU A 55 -9.30 -13.49 2.16
N GLY A 56 -10.39 -13.74 1.42
CA GLY A 56 -10.44 -14.75 0.36
C GLY A 56 -9.84 -14.27 -0.97
N ASP A 57 -9.92 -12.97 -1.22
CA ASP A 57 -9.32 -12.31 -2.39
C ASP A 57 -8.90 -10.87 -2.02
N LEU A 58 -8.03 -10.30 -2.85
CA LEU A 58 -7.66 -8.89 -2.75
C LEU A 58 -7.24 -8.38 -4.13
N VAL A 59 -7.83 -7.26 -4.55
CA VAL A 59 -7.56 -6.61 -5.84
C VAL A 59 -7.23 -5.15 -5.62
N ALA A 60 -6.12 -4.72 -6.20
CA ALA A 60 -5.72 -3.32 -6.23
C ALA A 60 -6.82 -2.43 -6.85
N VAL A 61 -7.16 -1.33 -6.18
CA VAL A 61 -8.03 -0.28 -6.74
C VAL A 61 -7.26 1.02 -6.90
N ASP A 62 -7.85 1.96 -7.64
CA ASP A 62 -7.26 3.29 -7.82
C ASP A 62 -7.17 4.04 -6.49
N PRO A 63 -6.11 4.84 -6.28
CA PRO A 63 -6.00 5.68 -5.08
C PRO A 63 -7.13 6.70 -5.00
N ALA A 64 -7.35 7.27 -3.81
CA ALA A 64 -8.29 8.37 -3.63
C ALA A 64 -7.84 9.62 -4.43
N ASP A 65 -6.55 9.95 -4.30
CA ASP A 65 -5.91 11.07 -4.95
C ASP A 65 -4.86 10.62 -5.97
N GLU A 66 -4.65 11.42 -7.01
CA GLU A 66 -3.52 11.23 -7.92
C GLU A 66 -2.20 11.38 -7.16
N ARG A 67 -1.27 10.44 -7.41
CA ARG A 67 0.03 10.46 -6.75
C ARG A 67 0.97 11.45 -7.46
N PRO A 68 1.58 12.41 -6.76
CA PRO A 68 2.43 13.41 -7.40
C PRO A 68 3.78 12.85 -7.85
N ASN A 69 4.35 11.86 -7.15
CA ASN A 69 5.63 11.24 -7.48
C ASN A 69 5.85 9.91 -6.72
N LEU A 70 6.95 9.20 -6.98
CA LEU A 70 7.24 7.89 -6.35
C LEU A 70 7.88 7.96 -4.95
N ARG A 71 8.32 9.14 -4.51
CA ARG A 71 9.07 9.32 -3.26
C ARG A 71 8.15 9.62 -2.09
N ASP A 72 7.15 10.46 -2.33
CA ASP A 72 6.22 10.86 -1.28
C ASP A 72 5.28 9.69 -0.95
N PRO A 73 5.12 9.33 0.34
CA PRO A 73 4.16 8.33 0.76
C PRO A 73 2.75 8.74 0.32
N ALA A 74 1.98 7.76 -0.19
CA ALA A 74 0.58 7.97 -0.54
C ALA A 74 -0.18 6.64 -0.41
N PRO A 75 -1.30 6.59 0.33
CA PRO A 75 -2.03 5.35 0.60
C PRO A 75 -2.27 4.50 -0.66
N ALA A 76 -2.07 3.19 -0.54
CA ALA A 76 -2.28 2.23 -1.62
C ALA A 76 -3.49 1.33 -1.30
N PRO A 77 -4.65 1.55 -1.92
CA PRO A 77 -5.85 0.82 -1.58
C PRO A 77 -6.03 -0.47 -2.40
N ALA A 78 -6.77 -1.41 -1.83
CA ALA A 78 -7.27 -2.61 -2.47
C ALA A 78 -8.66 -2.98 -1.91
N MET A 79 -9.45 -3.69 -2.69
CA MET A 79 -10.74 -4.25 -2.27
C MET A 79 -10.62 -5.76 -2.20
N GLY A 80 -11.18 -6.37 -1.16
CA GLY A 80 -11.23 -7.82 -1.01
C GLY A 80 -12.53 -8.29 -0.38
N THR A 81 -12.67 -9.61 -0.30
CA THR A 81 -13.83 -10.25 0.32
C THR A 81 -13.41 -10.97 1.59
N GLY A 82 -14.11 -10.71 2.69
CA GLY A 82 -13.90 -11.43 3.94
C GLY A 82 -14.65 -12.77 4.02
N PRO A 83 -14.50 -13.50 5.13
CA PRO A 83 -15.00 -14.87 5.26
C PRO A 83 -16.54 -14.97 5.19
N ASP A 84 -17.25 -13.91 5.58
CA ASP A 84 -18.72 -13.88 5.58
C ASP A 84 -19.27 -13.24 4.30
N GLY A 85 -18.41 -12.99 3.30
CA GLY A 85 -18.77 -12.32 2.05
C GLY A 85 -18.77 -10.79 2.15
N GLU A 86 -18.32 -10.23 3.27
CA GLU A 86 -18.28 -8.78 3.46
C GLU A 86 -17.20 -8.13 2.59
N ARG A 87 -17.50 -6.95 2.06
CA ARG A 87 -16.58 -6.16 1.23
C ARG A 87 -15.62 -5.39 2.14
N VAL A 88 -14.33 -5.67 2.00
CA VAL A 88 -13.29 -5.11 2.85
C VAL A 88 -12.42 -4.16 2.03
N LEU A 89 -12.40 -2.89 2.44
CA LEU A 89 -11.42 -1.94 1.94
C LEU A 89 -10.12 -2.11 2.73
N VAL A 90 -9.05 -2.47 2.03
CA VAL A 90 -7.70 -2.51 2.59
C VAL A 90 -6.94 -1.26 2.17
N VAL A 91 -6.46 -0.48 3.13
CA VAL A 91 -5.63 0.70 2.85
C VAL A 91 -4.22 0.45 3.38
N CYS A 92 -3.26 0.26 2.47
CA CYS A 92 -1.86 0.07 2.82
C CYS A 92 -1.16 1.43 2.97
N SER A 93 -0.42 1.63 4.06
CA SER A 93 0.44 2.80 4.24
C SER A 93 1.71 2.43 5.03
N VAL A 94 2.66 3.35 5.15
CA VAL A 94 3.95 3.18 5.83
C VAL A 94 4.34 4.47 6.55
N GLY A 95 5.07 4.34 7.66
CA GLY A 95 5.48 5.46 8.48
C GLY A 95 4.29 6.25 9.06
N VAL A 96 4.51 7.54 9.31
CA VAL A 96 3.47 8.45 9.78
C VAL A 96 2.86 9.15 8.57
N ASP A 97 1.75 8.61 8.08
CA ASP A 97 1.02 9.14 6.92
C ASP A 97 -0.35 9.68 7.36
N PRO A 98 -0.52 11.00 7.50
CA PRO A 98 -1.81 11.58 7.89
C PRO A 98 -2.88 11.46 6.79
N CYS A 99 -2.48 11.25 5.52
CA CYS A 99 -3.42 11.17 4.40
C CYS A 99 -4.20 9.84 4.39
N VAL A 100 -3.82 8.85 5.20
CA VAL A 100 -4.54 7.56 5.30
C VAL A 100 -6.00 7.73 5.68
N VAL A 101 -6.32 8.69 6.55
CA VAL A 101 -7.69 8.91 7.04
C VAL A 101 -8.56 9.53 5.96
N SER A 102 -8.07 10.58 5.29
CA SER A 102 -8.80 11.24 4.21
C SER A 102 -8.96 10.32 3.01
N ALA A 103 -7.91 9.59 2.63
CA ALA A 103 -7.99 8.62 1.54
C ALA A 103 -9.01 7.52 1.85
N ALA A 104 -9.00 6.96 3.06
CA ALA A 104 -9.98 5.95 3.47
C ALA A 104 -11.41 6.50 3.45
N ALA A 105 -11.63 7.74 3.92
CA ALA A 105 -12.94 8.37 3.91
C ALA A 105 -13.49 8.57 2.48
N GLU A 106 -12.65 9.02 1.55
CA GLU A 106 -13.02 9.15 0.14
C GLU A 106 -13.35 7.79 -0.49
N LEU A 107 -12.50 6.79 -0.25
CA LEU A 107 -12.70 5.43 -0.74
C LEU A 107 -13.95 4.76 -0.16
N VAL A 108 -14.37 5.13 1.06
CA VAL A 108 -15.65 4.68 1.60
C VAL A 108 -16.81 5.15 0.73
N LEU A 109 -16.80 6.40 0.29
CA LEU A 109 -17.86 6.96 -0.55
C LEU A 109 -17.87 6.32 -1.94
N ARG A 110 -16.69 6.06 -2.52
CA ARG A 110 -16.57 5.48 -3.85
C ARG A 110 -16.83 3.97 -3.88
N GLU A 111 -16.20 3.24 -2.97
CA GLU A 111 -16.21 1.79 -2.99
C GLU A 111 -17.33 1.19 -2.14
N SER A 112 -17.92 1.94 -1.18
CA SER A 112 -18.97 1.45 -0.26
C SER A 112 -18.62 0.11 0.45
N PRO A 113 -17.47 0.02 1.17
CA PRO A 113 -17.08 -1.19 1.88
C PRO A 113 -17.91 -1.39 3.16
N ASP A 114 -18.05 -2.65 3.59
CA ASP A 114 -18.69 -3.01 4.86
C ASP A 114 -17.76 -2.74 6.07
N ARG A 115 -16.44 -2.87 5.86
CA ARG A 115 -15.41 -2.54 6.85
C ARG A 115 -14.09 -2.12 6.22
N ILE A 116 -13.24 -1.49 7.02
CA ILE A 116 -11.90 -1.04 6.62
C ILE A 116 -10.84 -1.80 7.43
N LEU A 117 -9.79 -2.22 6.73
CA LEU A 117 -8.55 -2.72 7.32
C LEU A 117 -7.40 -1.82 6.85
N VAL A 118 -6.77 -1.11 7.79
CA VAL A 118 -5.55 -0.35 7.50
C VAL A 118 -4.35 -1.24 7.77
N ALA A 119 -3.60 -1.56 6.72
CA ALA A 119 -2.41 -2.41 6.80
C ALA A 119 -1.15 -1.53 6.88
N LEU A 120 -0.39 -1.70 7.95
CA LEU A 120 0.84 -0.95 8.24
C LEU A 120 1.96 -1.91 8.60
N PRO A 121 3.24 -1.54 8.40
CA PRO A 121 4.34 -2.21 9.09
C PRO A 121 4.08 -2.19 10.60
N GLY A 122 4.38 -3.27 11.31
CA GLY A 122 4.07 -3.38 12.74
C GLY A 122 4.59 -2.22 13.60
N ARG A 123 5.78 -1.70 13.29
CA ARG A 123 6.38 -0.54 13.97
C ARG A 123 5.65 0.79 13.72
N ASP A 124 4.84 0.88 12.68
CA ASP A 124 4.14 2.09 12.26
C ASP A 124 2.71 2.13 12.85
N VAL A 125 2.29 1.10 13.58
CA VAL A 125 1.05 1.09 14.35
C VAL A 125 1.22 1.97 15.59
N LEU A 126 0.70 3.20 15.50
CA LEU A 126 0.82 4.20 16.56
C LEU A 126 -0.56 4.54 17.16
N PRO A 127 -0.66 4.80 18.49
CA PRO A 127 -1.92 5.17 19.14
C PRO A 127 -2.60 6.42 18.57
N ALA A 128 -1.83 7.31 17.93
CA ALA A 128 -2.39 8.48 17.24
C ALA A 128 -3.15 8.09 15.97
N VAL A 129 -2.63 7.11 15.21
CA VAL A 129 -3.23 6.61 13.98
C VAL A 129 -4.51 5.84 14.29
N GLU A 130 -4.48 4.98 15.33
CA GLU A 130 -5.67 4.27 15.83
C GLU A 130 -6.81 5.23 16.18
N ARG A 131 -6.52 6.27 16.96
CA ARG A 131 -7.51 7.27 17.36
C ARG A 131 -8.05 8.09 16.19
N ALA A 132 -7.23 8.33 15.16
CA ALA A 132 -7.67 9.06 13.99
C ALA A 132 -8.60 8.20 13.11
N LEU A 133 -8.23 6.94 12.87
CA LEU A 133 -9.01 5.99 12.06
C LEU A 133 -10.31 5.55 12.74
N ALA A 134 -10.36 5.51 14.08
CA ALA A 134 -11.57 5.23 14.84
C ALA A 134 -12.70 6.26 14.63
N ARG A 135 -12.41 7.39 13.96
CA ARG A 135 -13.41 8.42 13.61
C ARG A 135 -14.09 8.18 12.26
N LEU A 136 -13.65 7.18 11.49
CA LEU A 136 -14.30 6.82 10.24
C LEU A 136 -15.70 6.25 10.52
N ALA A 137 -16.64 6.56 9.63
CA ALA A 137 -18.03 6.12 9.78
C ALA A 137 -18.22 4.61 9.58
N VAL A 138 -17.26 3.96 8.92
CA VAL A 138 -17.25 2.52 8.65
C VAL A 138 -16.37 1.83 9.68
N PRO A 139 -16.76 0.64 10.21
CA PRO A 139 -15.94 -0.12 11.15
C PRO A 139 -14.51 -0.28 10.64
N THR A 140 -13.54 0.23 11.41
CA THR A 140 -12.13 0.29 11.00
C THR A 140 -11.24 -0.42 11.99
N SER A 141 -10.31 -1.22 11.46
CA SER A 141 -9.29 -1.93 12.22
C SER A 141 -7.92 -1.68 11.63
N ILE A 142 -6.87 -1.82 12.45
CA ILE A 142 -5.48 -1.76 11.99
C ILE A 142 -4.87 -3.15 12.08
N ARG A 143 -4.08 -3.52 11.07
CA ARG A 143 -3.25 -4.71 11.07
C ARG A 143 -1.78 -4.32 10.90
N GLY A 144 -0.96 -4.66 11.89
CA GLY A 144 0.49 -4.72 11.73
C GLY A 144 0.87 -5.92 10.86
N VAL A 145 1.65 -5.69 9.80
CA VAL A 145 2.07 -6.69 8.83
C VAL A 145 3.60 -6.77 8.79
N ALA A 146 4.13 -7.99 8.70
CA ALA A 146 5.55 -8.22 8.47
C ALA A 146 5.89 -7.82 7.03
N CYS A 147 6.95 -7.02 6.85
CA CYS A 147 7.29 -6.47 5.54
C CYS A 147 8.55 -7.14 4.99
N GLY A 148 8.55 -7.52 3.70
CA GLY A 148 9.69 -8.21 3.07
C GLY A 148 11.01 -7.43 3.13
N TRP A 149 10.95 -6.10 3.18
CA TRP A 149 12.16 -5.26 3.31
C TRP A 149 12.79 -5.20 4.71
N ASP A 150 12.08 -5.67 5.74
CA ASP A 150 12.57 -5.68 7.13
C ASP A 150 13.23 -7.02 7.53
N VAL A 151 13.25 -8.01 6.63
CA VAL A 151 13.91 -9.32 6.84
C VAL A 151 15.43 -9.14 6.80
N VAL A 152 16.10 -9.25 7.94
CA VAL A 152 17.57 -9.34 8.05
C VAL A 152 17.96 -10.79 8.33
#